data_AF-A0A194AI45-F1
#
_entry.id   AF-A0A194AI45-F1
#
_cell.length_a   1.000
_cell.length_b   1.000
_cell.length_c   1.000
_cell.angle_alpha   90.00
_cell.angle_beta   90.00
_cell.angle_gamma   90.00
#
_symmetry.space_group_name_H-M   'P 1'
#
loop_
_entity.id
_entity.type
_entity.pdbx_description
1 polymer ?
#
loop_
_entity_poly.entity_id
_entity_poly.type
_entity_poly.pdbx_seq_one_letter_code
_entity_poly.pdbx_strand_id
1 'polypeptide(L)'
;MDGQVCECLLNSLMEPIVFVDAEHIIRYMNPAACVQLQKYGGGELVGNSLFDYHNPASCRTIRMVWARMQEGLEEECISNKDGKYTYMRAVRDERGELLGYYERYEKIVPH
;
A
#
# COMPACT_ATOMS: atom_id res chain seq x y z
N MET A 1 -16.31 13.60 8.10
CA MET A 1 -16.05 13.98 6.69
C MET A 1 -16.80 12.95 5.85
N ASP A 2 -17.48 13.36 4.79
CA ASP A 2 -18.23 12.42 3.94
C ASP A 2 -17.24 11.42 3.29
N GLY A 3 -17.54 10.12 3.37
CA GLY A 3 -16.70 9.08 2.79
C GLY A 3 -16.48 9.28 1.29
N GLN A 4 -17.45 9.88 0.60
CA GLN A 4 -17.33 10.22 -0.82
C GLN A 4 -16.21 11.25 -1.07
N VAL A 5 -16.05 12.24 -0.20
CA VAL A 5 -15.00 13.27 -0.35
C VAL A 5 -13.61 12.65 -0.13
N CYS A 6 -13.47 11.75 0.85
CA CYS A 6 -12.22 11.04 1.08
C CYS A 6 -11.82 10.16 -0.11
N GLU A 7 -12.77 9.45 -0.70
CA GLU A 7 -12.53 8.65 -1.90
C GLU A 7 -12.13 9.54 -3.09
N CYS A 8 -12.84 10.64 -3.35
CA CYS A 8 -12.47 11.59 -4.40
C CYS A 8 -11.05 12.15 -4.19
N LEU A 9 -10.66 12.42 -2.94
CA LEU A 9 -9.32 12.88 -2.61
C LEU A 9 -8.27 11.81 -2.94
N LEU A 10 -8.46 10.56 -2.50
CA LEU A 10 -7.53 9.46 -2.80
C LEU A 10 -7.43 9.18 -4.30
N ASN A 11 -8.56 9.26 -5.01
CA ASN A 11 -8.61 9.09 -6.45
C ASN A 11 -7.93 10.23 -7.23
N SER A 12 -7.77 11.41 -6.61
CA SER A 12 -7.09 12.56 -7.23
C SER A 12 -5.55 12.52 -7.11
N LEU A 13 -5.01 11.64 -6.26
CA LEU A 13 -3.57 11.50 -6.07
C LEU A 13 -2.90 10.92 -7.32
N MET A 14 -1.76 11.49 -7.70
CA MET A 14 -0.96 11.00 -8.83
C MET A 14 -0.08 9.81 -8.41
N GLU A 15 0.19 9.68 -7.12
CA GLU A 15 0.92 8.58 -6.53
C GLU A 15 0.03 7.34 -6.44
N PRO A 16 0.54 6.16 -6.82
CA PRO A 16 -0.16 4.91 -6.59
C PRO A 16 -0.43 4.71 -5.10
N ILE A 17 -1.68 4.43 -4.74
CA ILE A 17 -2.09 4.02 -3.40
C ILE A 17 -2.78 2.67 -3.52
N VAL A 18 -2.28 1.70 -2.76
CA VAL A 18 -2.85 0.35 -2.63
C VAL A 18 -3.07 0.09 -1.15
N PHE A 19 -4.32 0.01 -0.71
CA PHE A 19 -4.66 -0.35 0.66
C PHE A 19 -4.92 -1.85 0.77
N VAL A 20 -4.32 -2.44 1.80
CA VAL A 20 -4.34 -3.86 2.10
C VAL A 20 -4.75 -4.03 3.55
N ASP A 21 -5.73 -4.90 3.79
CA ASP A 21 -6.25 -5.13 5.13
C ASP A 21 -5.34 -6.04 5.99
N ALA A 22 -5.77 -6.29 7.22
CA ALA A 22 -5.09 -7.17 8.16
C ALA A 22 -5.00 -8.65 7.72
N GLU A 23 -5.81 -9.07 6.74
CA GLU A 23 -5.74 -10.41 6.14
C GLU A 23 -4.83 -10.44 4.89
N HIS A 24 -4.14 -9.33 4.61
CA HIS A 24 -3.32 -9.13 3.43
C HIS A 24 -4.09 -9.17 2.11
N ILE A 25 -5.37 -8.80 2.14
CA ILE A 25 -6.24 -8.69 0.95
C ILE A 25 -6.25 -7.25 0.45
N ILE A 26 -6.07 -7.06 -0.85
CA ILE A 26 -6.16 -5.74 -1.48
C ILE A 26 -7.62 -5.27 -1.43
N ARG A 27 -7.90 -4.19 -0.70
CA ARG A 27 -9.26 -3.67 -0.54
C ARG A 27 -9.54 -2.41 -1.35
N TYR A 28 -8.50 -1.66 -1.69
CA TYR A 28 -8.65 -0.45 -2.48
C TYR A 28 -7.40 -0.13 -3.28
N MET A 29 -7.62 0.40 -4.47
CA MET A 29 -6.58 0.95 -5.34
C MET A 29 -7.09 2.25 -5.95
N ASN A 30 -6.26 3.29 -5.91
CA ASN A 30 -6.57 4.52 -6.62
C ASN A 30 -6.31 4.37 -8.14
N PRO A 31 -6.80 5.28 -9.00
CA PRO A 31 -6.60 5.20 -10.45
C PRO A 31 -5.12 5.13 -10.86
N ALA A 32 -4.24 5.86 -10.16
CA ALA A 32 -2.80 5.82 -10.40
C ALA A 32 -2.21 4.42 -10.18
N ALA A 33 -2.64 3.71 -9.13
CA ALA A 33 -2.23 2.33 -8.88
C ALA A 33 -2.78 1.36 -9.93
N CYS A 34 -4.04 1.52 -10.34
CA CYS A 34 -4.64 0.71 -11.40
C CYS A 34 -3.86 0.83 -12.72
N VAL A 35 -3.43 2.04 -13.09
CA VAL A 35 -2.60 2.27 -14.27
C VAL A 35 -1.20 1.68 -14.09
N GLN A 36 -0.54 1.92 -12.94
CA GLN A 36 0.81 1.40 -12.69
C GLN A 36 0.86 -0.13 -12.71
N LEU A 37 -0.18 -0.78 -12.19
CA LEU A 37 -0.29 -2.23 -12.05
C LEU A 37 -1.13 -2.87 -13.17
N GLN A 38 -1.42 -2.15 -14.26
CA GLN A 38 -2.25 -2.65 -15.36
C GLN A 38 -1.72 -3.98 -15.93
N LYS A 39 -0.40 -4.14 -16.03
CA LYS A 39 0.24 -5.39 -16.51
C LYS A 39 0.04 -6.59 -15.60
N TYR A 40 -0.43 -6.38 -14.37
CA TYR A 40 -0.73 -7.42 -13.38
C TYR A 40 -2.24 -7.61 -13.16
N GLY A 41 -3.10 -6.83 -13.83
CA GLY A 41 -4.57 -6.88 -13.68
C GLY A 41 -5.21 -5.55 -13.30
N GLY A 42 -4.43 -4.52 -12.92
CA GLY A 42 -4.95 -3.20 -12.59
C GLY A 42 -6.00 -3.24 -11.47
N GLY A 43 -7.21 -2.74 -11.73
CA GLY A 43 -8.30 -2.72 -10.74
C GLY A 43 -8.82 -4.11 -10.37
N GLU A 44 -8.60 -5.14 -11.20
CA GLU A 44 -9.04 -6.53 -10.92
C GLU A 44 -8.22 -7.19 -9.80
N LEU A 45 -7.16 -6.54 -9.34
CA LEU A 45 -6.36 -6.97 -8.20
C LEU A 45 -7.13 -6.87 -6.87
N VAL A 46 -8.13 -5.99 -6.78
CA VAL A 46 -8.95 -5.82 -5.59
C VAL A 46 -9.70 -7.12 -5.27
N GLY A 47 -9.57 -7.58 -4.02
CA GLY A 47 -10.13 -8.84 -3.54
C GLY A 47 -9.12 -10.00 -3.52
N ASN A 48 -7.95 -9.85 -4.15
CA ASN A 48 -6.90 -10.87 -4.14
C ASN A 48 -5.91 -10.65 -3.00
N SER A 49 -5.17 -11.70 -2.65
CA SER A 49 -4.08 -11.64 -1.68
C SER A 49 -2.89 -10.88 -2.27
N LEU A 50 -2.34 -9.92 -1.51
CA LEU A 50 -1.15 -9.17 -1.91
C LEU A 50 0.03 -10.11 -2.20
N PHE A 51 0.11 -11.24 -1.47
CA PHE A 51 1.21 -12.19 -1.60
C PHE A 51 1.23 -12.93 -2.94
N ASP A 52 0.12 -12.98 -3.66
CA ASP A 52 0.04 -13.68 -4.96
C ASP A 52 0.84 -12.95 -6.04
N TYR A 53 1.13 -11.66 -5.82
CA TYR A 53 1.87 -10.78 -6.73
C TYR A 53 3.31 -10.52 -6.30
N HIS A 54 3.77 -11.16 -5.22
CA HIS A 54 5.08 -10.94 -4.63
C HIS A 54 5.95 -12.20 -4.63
N ASN A 55 7.26 -12.01 -4.84
CA ASN A 55 8.20 -13.11 -4.69
C ASN A 55 8.39 -13.47 -3.19
N PRO A 56 8.93 -14.66 -2.87
CA PRO A 56 9.08 -15.11 -1.48
C PRO A 56 9.90 -14.17 -0.58
N ALA A 57 10.88 -13.43 -1.13
CA ALA A 57 11.66 -12.48 -0.33
C ALA A 57 10.82 -11.26 0.05
N SER A 58 10.07 -10.70 -0.90
CA SER A 58 9.12 -9.62 -0.64
C SER A 58 8.04 -10.02 0.36
N CYS A 59 7.49 -11.24 0.24
CA CYS A 59 6.50 -11.74 1.20
C CYS A 59 7.04 -11.82 2.62
N ARG A 60 8.32 -12.22 2.80
CA ARG A 60 8.98 -12.22 4.12
C ARG A 60 9.13 -10.81 4.67
N THR A 61 9.56 -9.85 3.86
CA THR A 61 9.67 -8.45 4.27
C THR A 61 8.33 -7.88 4.71
N ILE A 62 7.27 -8.07 3.91
CA ILE A 62 5.92 -7.59 4.24
C ILE A 62 5.44 -8.16 5.59
N ARG A 63 5.60 -9.46 5.82
CA ARG A 63 5.21 -10.09 7.09
C ARG A 63 6.01 -9.57 8.28
N MET A 64 7.32 -9.35 8.11
CA MET A 64 8.18 -8.80 9.15
C MET A 64 7.75 -7.36 9.51
N VAL A 65 7.50 -6.51 8.51
CA VAL A 65 7.07 -5.13 8.75
C VAL A 65 5.67 -5.10 9.36
N TRP A 66 4.75 -5.95 8.91
CA TRP A 66 3.43 -6.10 9.51
C TRP A 66 3.51 -6.42 11.01
N ALA A 67 4.35 -7.39 11.41
CA ALA A 67 4.52 -7.71 12.82
C ALA A 67 5.01 -6.50 13.64
N ARG A 68 5.93 -5.70 13.10
CA ARG A 68 6.39 -4.46 13.74
C ARG A 68 5.31 -3.37 13.79
N MET A 69 4.42 -3.31 12.79
CA MET A 69 3.25 -2.42 12.82
C MET A 69 2.26 -2.83 13.91
N GLN A 70 2.09 -4.13 14.17
CA GLN A 70 1.30 -4.60 15.30
C GLN A 70 1.89 -4.13 16.65
N GLU A 71 3.20 -3.88 16.70
CA GLU A 71 3.92 -3.33 17.86
C GLU A 71 3.99 -1.79 17.88
N GLY A 72 3.38 -1.09 16.91
CA GLY A 72 3.31 0.38 16.88
C GLY A 72 4.20 1.07 15.84
N LEU A 73 4.85 0.34 14.94
CA LEU A 73 5.53 0.94 13.79
C LEU A 73 4.51 1.63 12.86
N GLU A 74 4.83 2.85 12.43
CA GLU A 74 3.95 3.65 11.56
C GLU A 74 4.33 3.56 10.07
N GLU A 75 5.62 3.58 9.74
CA GLU A 75 6.09 3.49 8.35
C GLU A 75 7.47 2.84 8.29
N GLU A 76 7.72 2.04 7.24
CA GLU A 76 9.05 1.50 6.95
C GLU A 76 9.30 1.40 5.44
N CYS A 77 10.52 1.75 5.02
CA CYS A 77 10.97 1.57 3.65
C CYS A 77 11.28 0.09 3.39
N ILE A 78 10.53 -0.54 2.49
CA ILE A 78 10.66 -1.96 2.17
C ILE A 78 11.42 -2.21 0.86
N SER A 79 11.62 -1.17 0.05
CA SER A 79 12.40 -1.26 -1.17
C SER A 79 12.99 0.09 -1.58
N ASN A 80 14.23 0.06 -2.08
CA ASN A 80 14.84 1.15 -2.83
C ASN A 80 15.45 0.54 -4.09
N LYS A 81 14.86 0.84 -5.25
CA LYS A 81 15.35 0.40 -6.55
C LYS A 81 15.37 1.57 -7.52
N ASP A 82 16.55 1.86 -8.07
CA ASP A 82 16.74 2.91 -9.08
C ASP A 82 16.18 4.28 -8.67
N GLY A 83 16.37 4.67 -7.39
CA GLY A 83 15.86 5.93 -6.84
C GLY A 83 14.35 5.96 -6.59
N LYS A 84 13.68 4.80 -6.70
CA LYS A 84 12.28 4.60 -6.34
C LYS A 84 12.20 3.89 -5.00
N TYR A 85 11.62 4.58 -4.03
CA TYR A 85 11.41 4.07 -2.68
C TYR A 85 9.98 3.58 -2.57
N THR A 86 9.80 2.42 -1.94
CA THR A 86 8.50 1.88 -1.58
C THR A 86 8.43 1.75 -0.08
N TYR A 87 7.44 2.39 0.51
CA TYR A 87 7.18 2.37 1.94
C TYR A 87 5.90 1.60 2.21
N MET A 88 5.89 0.84 3.31
CA MET A 88 4.68 0.28 3.88
C MET A 88 4.27 1.19 5.04
N ARG A 89 3.04 1.71 5.02
CA ARG A 89 2.54 2.62 6.05
C ARG A 89 1.29 2.06 6.72
N ALA A 90 1.28 2.06 8.05
CA ALA A 90 0.16 1.60 8.86
C ALA A 90 -1.09 2.47 8.64
N VAL A 91 -2.25 1.83 8.61
CA VAL A 91 -3.56 2.48 8.65
C VAL A 91 -4.23 2.03 9.93
N ARG A 92 -4.56 3.01 10.79
CA ARG A 92 -5.20 2.77 12.07
C ARG A 92 -6.54 3.48 12.15
N ASP A 93 -7.45 2.92 12.94
CA ASP A 93 -8.69 3.60 13.29
C ASP A 93 -8.47 4.67 14.37
N GLU A 94 -9.56 5.31 14.80
CA GLU A 94 -9.53 6.36 15.84
C GLU A 94 -9.07 5.84 17.22
N ARG A 95 -9.10 4.53 17.45
CA ARG A 95 -8.66 3.87 18.69
C ARG A 95 -7.21 3.40 18.61
N GLY A 96 -6.57 3.52 17.45
CA GLY A 96 -5.21 3.05 17.19
C GLY A 96 -5.14 1.59 16.76
N GLU A 97 -6.28 0.93 16.51
CA GLU A 97 -6.32 -0.45 16.01
C GLU A 97 -5.79 -0.49 14.59
N LEU A 98 -4.87 -1.42 14.31
CA LEU A 98 -4.27 -1.59 12.99
C LEU A 98 -5.28 -2.24 12.03
N LEU A 99 -5.84 -1.44 11.12
CA LEU A 99 -6.79 -1.89 10.10
C LEU A 99 -6.10 -2.57 8.91
N GLY A 100 -4.85 -2.18 8.66
CA GLY A 100 -4.10 -2.60 7.49
C GLY A 100 -2.93 -1.69 7.23
N TYR A 101 -2.51 -1.64 5.97
CA TYR A 101 -1.43 -0.77 5.52
C TYR A 101 -1.66 -0.33 4.07
N TYR A 102 -0.98 0.72 3.65
CA TYR A 102 -0.88 1.04 2.23
C TYR A 102 0.57 1.15 1.77
N GLU A 103 0.78 0.87 0.50
CA GLU A 103 2.07 1.10 -0.15
C GLU A 103 2.15 2.54 -0.66
N ARG A 104 3.17 3.27 -0.20
CA ARG A 104 3.50 4.62 -0.66
C ARG A 104 4.74 4.58 -1.52
N TYR A 105 4.67 5.21 -2.68
CA TYR A 105 5.76 5.28 -3.65
C TYR A 105 6.36 6.67 -3.65
N GLU A 106 7.68 6.76 -3.56
CA GLU A 106 8.42 8.02 -3.64
C GLU A 106 9.50 7.90 -4.70
N LYS A 107 9.60 8.91 -5.58
CA LYS A 107 10.66 9.01 -6.57
C LYS A 107 11.51 10.21 -6.25
N ILE A 108 12.80 10.02 -6.00
CA ILE A 108 13.73 11.13 -5.96
C ILE A 108 14.01 11.53 -7.41
N VAL A 109 13.48 12.67 -7.83
CA VAL A 109 13.85 13.29 -9.10
C VAL A 109 15.10 14.14 -8.83
N PRO A 110 16.27 13.83 -9.41
CA PRO A 110 17.43 14.69 -9.27
C PRO A 110 17.09 16.07 -9.83
N HIS A 111 17.34 17.12 -9.05
CA HIS A 111 17.31 18.50 -9.50
C HIS A 111 18.57 18.83 -10.31
#